data_AF-A0A426TRD1-F1
#
_entry.id   AF-A0A426TRD1-F1
#
_cell.length_a   1.000
_cell.length_b   1.000
_cell.length_c   1.000
_cell.angle_alpha   90.00
_cell.angle_beta   90.00
_cell.angle_gamma   90.00
#
_symmetry.space_group_name_H-M   'P 1'
#
loop_
_entity.id
_entity.type
_entity.pdbx_description
1 polymer ?
#
loop_
_entity_poly.entity_id
_entity_poly.type
_entity_poly.pdbx_seq_one_letter_code
_entity_poly.pdbx_strand_id
1 'polypeptide(L)'
;MRSLLSLTAAAAAFALPVAVAASAPAAAADVAVLTAGGADVAEGTTISASLASGTTATLYSSSTGTSGITCTASTFTATVTGNPTAPGTATESLTGQTFSNCTSNVVGVLGVTSITVNNLPYSTAVSSDGTVAVTPASGSAIQTTVVLRTLLGSVSCVYQAAGGLAGTADNADNSIKFANQQFSRTSGSSLCPASGFWTAKYSPVTADGQPVTVN
;
A
#
# COMPACT_ATOMS: atom_id res chain seq x y z
N MET A 1 87.27 43.70 -5.66
CA MET A 1 87.44 42.31 -5.20
C MET A 1 86.66 42.12 -3.90
N ARG A 2 85.83 41.06 -3.80
CA ARG A 2 85.14 40.50 -2.60
C ARG A 2 84.06 41.40 -1.97
N SER A 3 82.79 41.39 -2.38
CA SER A 3 81.72 40.38 -2.16
C SER A 3 81.60 39.90 -0.71
N LEU A 4 80.51 40.29 -0.03
CA LEU A 4 79.85 39.52 1.03
C LEU A 4 78.34 39.87 1.06
N LEU A 5 77.54 38.81 0.93
CA LEU A 5 76.08 38.72 0.97
C LEU A 5 75.48 39.13 2.33
N SER A 6 74.28 39.70 2.32
CA SER A 6 73.28 39.49 3.38
C SER A 6 71.86 39.69 2.82
N LEU A 7 71.20 38.61 2.41
CA LEU A 7 69.76 38.59 2.17
C LEU A 7 69.05 38.50 3.52
N THR A 8 68.36 39.56 3.93
CA THR A 8 67.38 39.51 5.03
C THR A 8 65.99 39.26 4.44
N ALA A 9 65.51 38.02 4.61
CA ALA A 9 64.16 37.62 4.26
C ALA A 9 63.16 38.25 5.25
N ALA A 10 62.25 39.09 4.73
CA ALA A 10 61.09 39.56 5.48
C ALA A 10 59.99 38.49 5.39
N ALA A 11 59.71 37.82 6.50
CA ALA A 11 58.56 36.93 6.64
C ALA A 11 57.27 37.77 6.77
N ALA A 12 56.47 37.82 5.70
CA ALA A 12 55.11 38.33 5.77
C ALA A 12 54.20 37.23 6.32
N ALA A 13 53.73 37.40 7.56
CA ALA A 13 52.72 36.55 8.15
C ALA A 13 51.37 36.79 7.47
N PHE A 14 50.91 35.83 6.66
CA PHE A 14 49.53 35.77 6.22
C PHE A 14 48.66 35.28 7.39
N ALA A 15 47.94 36.21 8.02
CA ALA A 15 46.83 35.88 8.90
C ALA A 15 45.67 35.40 8.01
N LEU A 16 45.45 34.08 7.92
CA LEU A 16 44.19 33.54 7.41
C LEU A 16 43.10 33.77 8.46
N PRO A 17 41.97 34.42 8.12
CA PRO A 17 40.79 34.33 8.96
C PRO A 17 40.29 32.87 8.89
N VAL A 18 40.45 32.13 9.99
CA VAL A 18 39.68 30.91 10.22
C VAL A 18 38.23 31.34 10.34
N ALA A 19 37.51 31.29 9.23
CA ALA A 19 36.06 31.32 9.23
C ALA A 19 35.61 30.05 9.95
N VAL A 20 35.27 30.18 11.24
CA VAL A 20 34.54 29.17 11.98
C VAL A 20 33.17 29.10 11.29
N ALA A 21 33.03 28.17 10.35
CA ALA A 21 31.73 27.81 9.81
C ALA A 21 30.91 27.32 11.00
N ALA A 22 30.04 28.19 11.51
CA ALA A 22 28.99 27.81 12.44
C ALA A 22 28.14 26.77 11.71
N SER A 23 28.34 25.50 12.02
CA SER A 23 27.39 24.44 11.70
C SER A 23 26.11 24.78 12.45
N ALA A 24 25.21 25.50 11.77
CA ALA A 24 23.84 25.59 12.20
C ALA A 24 23.33 24.15 12.43
N PRO A 25 22.58 23.89 13.51
CA PRO A 25 21.94 22.60 13.66
C PRO A 25 21.13 22.35 12.39
N ALA A 26 21.40 21.25 11.69
CA ALA A 26 20.57 20.84 10.59
C ALA A 26 19.14 20.74 11.15
N ALA A 27 18.24 21.61 10.68
CA ALA A 27 16.82 21.41 10.91
C ALA A 27 16.54 19.98 10.47
N ALA A 28 15.95 19.17 11.36
CA ALA A 28 15.47 17.86 10.95
C ALA A 28 14.58 18.11 9.72
N ALA A 29 14.95 17.53 8.58
CA ALA A 29 14.09 17.63 7.42
C ALA A 29 12.72 17.09 7.83
N ASP A 30 11.69 17.90 7.58
CA ASP A 30 10.31 17.52 7.79
C ASP A 30 10.04 16.22 7.04
N VAL A 31 9.80 15.12 7.76
CA VAL A 31 9.66 13.77 7.20
C VAL A 31 8.28 13.62 6.54
N ALA A 32 8.21 13.06 5.34
CA ALA A 32 6.92 12.81 4.69
C ALA A 32 6.13 11.68 5.37
N VAL A 33 4.82 11.66 5.16
CA VAL A 33 3.94 10.59 5.68
C VAL A 33 4.42 9.21 5.24
N LEU A 34 4.81 9.04 3.97
CA LEU A 34 5.36 7.78 3.46
C LEU A 34 6.87 7.92 3.22
N THR A 35 7.66 7.02 3.82
CA THR A 35 9.10 6.88 3.53
C THR A 35 9.45 5.45 3.13
N ALA A 36 10.47 5.29 2.30
CA ALA A 36 11.03 3.99 1.91
C ALA A 36 12.55 4.09 1.83
N GLY A 37 13.26 3.15 2.48
CA GLY A 37 14.73 3.18 2.55
C GLY A 37 15.30 4.44 3.23
N GLY A 38 14.50 5.15 4.04
CA GLY A 38 14.88 6.39 4.70
C GLY A 38 14.68 7.67 3.88
N ALA A 39 14.13 7.57 2.66
CA ALA A 39 13.78 8.71 1.83
C ALA A 39 12.26 8.85 1.67
N ASP A 40 11.78 10.06 1.43
CA ASP A 40 10.37 10.31 1.13
C ASP A 40 9.96 9.59 -0.15
N VAL A 41 8.78 8.94 -0.14
CA VAL A 41 8.22 8.33 -1.34
C VAL A 41 7.67 9.44 -2.24
N ALA A 42 8.23 9.57 -3.45
CA ALA A 42 7.83 10.61 -4.39
C ALA A 42 6.43 10.34 -5.01
N GLU A 43 5.75 11.41 -5.41
CA GLU A 43 4.57 11.30 -6.27
C GLU A 43 4.91 10.59 -7.59
N GLY A 44 4.00 9.73 -8.06
CA GLY A 44 4.20 8.88 -9.22
C GLY A 44 4.92 7.56 -8.93
N THR A 45 5.53 7.39 -7.75
CA THR A 45 6.13 6.12 -7.35
C THR A 45 5.05 5.04 -7.20
N THR A 46 5.34 3.85 -7.71
CA THR A 46 4.47 2.68 -7.54
C THR A 46 4.82 1.94 -6.26
N ILE A 47 3.81 1.73 -5.42
CA ILE A 47 3.89 0.86 -4.27
C ILE A 47 3.19 -0.46 -4.56
N SER A 48 3.69 -1.55 -3.99
CA SER A 48 3.09 -2.86 -4.15
C SER A 48 3.36 -3.78 -2.97
N ALA A 49 2.50 -4.79 -2.83
CA ALA A 49 2.69 -5.85 -1.86
C ALA A 49 2.01 -7.13 -2.34
N SER A 50 2.48 -8.26 -1.80
CA SER A 50 1.78 -9.54 -1.84
C SER A 50 1.15 -9.84 -0.48
N LEU A 51 0.28 -10.85 -0.42
CA LEU A 51 -0.20 -11.35 0.87
C LEU A 51 0.98 -11.63 1.81
N ALA A 52 0.83 -11.24 3.06
CA ALA A 52 1.80 -11.55 4.10
C ALA A 52 2.02 -13.07 4.15
N SER A 53 3.28 -13.49 4.33
CA SER A 53 3.63 -14.91 4.35
C SER A 53 2.77 -15.69 5.36
N GLY A 54 2.26 -16.85 4.94
CA GLY A 54 1.40 -17.71 5.76
C GLY A 54 -0.04 -17.22 5.95
N THR A 55 -0.43 -16.12 5.29
CA THR A 55 -1.81 -15.59 5.35
C THR A 55 -2.58 -15.86 4.05
N THR A 56 -3.89 -15.63 4.09
CA THR A 56 -4.80 -15.79 2.95
C THR A 56 -5.72 -14.59 2.81
N ALA A 57 -6.16 -14.29 1.59
CA ALA A 57 -7.30 -13.42 1.36
C ALA A 57 -8.59 -14.24 1.42
N THR A 58 -9.55 -13.83 2.24
CA THR A 58 -10.82 -14.55 2.41
C THR A 58 -12.00 -13.66 2.05
N LEU A 59 -13.05 -14.23 1.47
CA LEU A 59 -14.35 -13.61 1.30
C LEU A 59 -15.41 -14.56 1.87
N TYR A 60 -15.76 -14.38 3.13
CA TYR A 60 -16.72 -15.26 3.83
C TYR A 60 -18.14 -14.73 3.76
N SER A 61 -19.14 -15.61 3.79
CA SER A 61 -20.55 -15.24 3.67
C SER A 61 -21.11 -14.52 4.90
N SER A 62 -20.41 -14.58 6.03
CA SER A 62 -20.72 -13.85 7.27
C SER A 62 -19.44 -13.36 7.95
N SER A 63 -19.55 -12.36 8.82
CA SER A 63 -18.42 -11.75 9.54
C SER A 63 -17.78 -12.66 10.60
N THR A 64 -18.46 -13.72 11.01
CA THR A 64 -18.01 -14.68 12.03
C THR A 64 -17.88 -16.11 11.51
N GLY A 65 -18.28 -16.35 10.26
CA GLY A 65 -18.23 -17.66 9.62
C GLY A 65 -16.96 -17.88 8.80
N THR A 66 -16.78 -19.11 8.33
CA THR A 66 -15.64 -19.53 7.50
C THR A 66 -16.07 -20.15 6.16
N SER A 67 -17.37 -20.11 5.86
CA SER A 67 -17.90 -20.51 4.58
C SER A 67 -17.73 -19.38 3.56
N GLY A 68 -17.11 -19.65 2.43
CA GLY A 68 -16.88 -18.65 1.39
C GLY A 68 -15.74 -19.03 0.44
N ILE A 69 -14.90 -18.04 0.15
CA ILE A 69 -13.76 -18.16 -0.76
C ILE A 69 -12.48 -17.87 0.01
N THR A 70 -11.42 -18.64 -0.28
CA THR A 70 -10.08 -18.43 0.27
C THR A 70 -9.06 -18.48 -0.86
N CYS A 71 -8.25 -17.43 -0.99
CA CYS A 71 -7.17 -17.31 -1.96
C CYS A 71 -5.83 -17.25 -1.22
N THR A 72 -4.88 -18.10 -1.62
CA THR A 72 -3.54 -18.14 -1.01
C THR A 72 -2.55 -17.18 -1.66
N ALA A 73 -2.95 -16.52 -2.75
CA ALA A 73 -2.16 -15.49 -3.39
C ALA A 73 -3.04 -14.29 -3.76
N SER A 74 -2.52 -13.09 -3.49
CA SER A 74 -3.07 -11.83 -3.92
C SER A 74 -1.96 -10.79 -3.92
N THR A 75 -2.00 -9.89 -4.90
CA THR A 75 -1.10 -8.74 -4.98
C THR A 75 -1.91 -7.48 -5.19
N PHE A 76 -1.36 -6.34 -4.78
CA PHE A 76 -1.89 -5.04 -5.15
C PHE A 76 -0.78 -4.13 -5.68
N THR A 77 -1.17 -3.15 -6.49
CA THR A 77 -0.31 -2.05 -6.96
C THR A 77 -1.07 -0.74 -6.84
N ALA A 78 -0.42 0.27 -6.25
CA ALA A 78 -0.95 1.63 -6.18
C ALA A 78 0.14 2.64 -6.58
N THR A 79 -0.27 3.81 -7.05
CA THR A 79 0.62 4.91 -7.41
C THR A 79 0.40 6.06 -6.45
N VAL A 80 1.47 6.55 -5.80
CA VAL A 80 1.39 7.70 -4.90
C VAL A 80 0.99 8.94 -5.69
N THR A 81 -0.03 9.65 -5.24
CA THR A 81 -0.54 10.89 -5.86
C THR A 81 -0.30 12.13 -5.03
N GLY A 82 0.02 11.97 -3.74
CA GLY A 82 0.41 13.05 -2.84
C GLY A 82 1.03 12.49 -1.57
N ASN A 83 2.12 13.08 -1.10
CA ASN A 83 2.81 12.64 0.12
C ASN A 83 3.29 13.86 0.93
N PRO A 84 2.42 14.44 1.78
CA PRO A 84 2.77 15.63 2.54
C PRO A 84 3.73 15.30 3.70
N THR A 85 4.25 16.34 4.36
CA THR A 85 4.94 16.22 5.66
C THR A 85 4.03 15.60 6.72
N ALA A 86 4.59 14.74 7.58
CA ALA A 86 3.92 14.18 8.74
C ALA A 86 3.84 15.20 9.92
N PRO A 87 2.73 15.25 10.68
CA PRO A 87 1.53 14.44 10.51
C PRO A 87 0.67 14.92 9.34
N GLY A 88 0.12 13.98 8.58
CA GLY A 88 -0.72 14.28 7.42
C GLY A 88 -1.42 13.04 6.87
N THR A 89 -1.87 13.15 5.62
CA THR A 89 -2.48 12.05 4.88
C THR A 89 -1.86 11.99 3.49
N ALA A 90 -1.13 10.92 3.21
CA ALA A 90 -0.72 10.59 1.85
C ALA A 90 -1.91 10.07 1.05
N THR A 91 -1.95 10.40 -0.23
CA THR A 91 -2.96 9.94 -1.17
C THR A 91 -2.32 9.10 -2.26
N GLU A 92 -3.03 8.07 -2.69
CA GLU A 92 -2.56 7.16 -3.73
C GLU A 92 -3.74 6.69 -4.60
N SER A 93 -3.40 6.01 -5.69
CA SER A 93 -4.34 5.48 -6.67
C SER A 93 -4.08 3.99 -6.82
N LEU A 94 -4.97 3.15 -6.29
CA LEU A 94 -4.92 1.70 -6.44
C LEU A 94 -5.25 1.34 -7.88
N THR A 95 -4.26 0.91 -8.65
CA THR A 95 -4.36 0.64 -10.09
C THR A 95 -4.51 -0.84 -10.42
N GLY A 96 -4.19 -1.72 -9.48
CA GLY A 96 -4.24 -3.17 -9.69
C GLY A 96 -4.44 -3.95 -8.41
N GLN A 97 -5.25 -5.00 -8.49
CA GLN A 97 -5.35 -6.02 -7.45
C GLN A 97 -5.67 -7.37 -8.09
N THR A 98 -4.93 -8.41 -7.71
CA THR A 98 -5.11 -9.76 -8.24
C THR A 98 -5.43 -10.75 -7.12
N PHE A 99 -6.10 -11.84 -7.47
CA PHE A 99 -6.34 -12.98 -6.58
C PHE A 99 -6.13 -14.26 -7.37
N SER A 100 -5.42 -15.22 -6.80
CA SER A 100 -5.17 -16.51 -7.41
C SER A 100 -5.08 -17.61 -6.36
N ASN A 101 -5.03 -18.87 -6.83
CA ASN A 101 -5.07 -20.06 -5.98
C ASN A 101 -6.28 -20.05 -5.03
N CYS A 102 -7.44 -19.68 -5.58
CA CYS A 102 -8.68 -19.54 -4.83
C CYS A 102 -9.46 -20.84 -4.78
N THR A 103 -9.96 -21.17 -3.61
CA THR A 103 -10.85 -22.31 -3.34
C THR A 103 -12.15 -21.81 -2.72
N SER A 104 -13.18 -22.66 -2.75
CA SER A 104 -14.44 -22.38 -2.07
C SER A 104 -14.97 -23.62 -1.38
N ASN A 105 -15.57 -23.42 -0.21
CA ASN A 105 -16.30 -24.42 0.56
C ASN A 105 -17.81 -24.12 0.62
N VAL A 106 -18.30 -23.22 -0.26
CA VAL A 106 -19.74 -22.94 -0.38
C VAL A 106 -20.45 -24.14 -0.98
N VAL A 107 -21.57 -24.56 -0.37
CA VAL A 107 -22.36 -25.70 -0.84
C VAL A 107 -22.80 -25.48 -2.29
N GLY A 108 -22.58 -26.48 -3.14
CA GLY A 108 -22.89 -26.42 -4.58
C GLY A 108 -21.81 -25.76 -5.45
N VAL A 109 -20.74 -25.24 -4.84
CA VAL A 109 -19.57 -24.70 -5.54
C VAL A 109 -18.43 -25.72 -5.54
N LEU A 110 -17.89 -26.01 -6.71
CA LEU A 110 -16.79 -26.95 -6.95
C LEU A 110 -15.42 -26.25 -7.11
N GLY A 111 -15.39 -24.93 -7.07
CA GLY A 111 -14.18 -24.14 -7.12
C GLY A 111 -14.40 -22.70 -7.58
N VAL A 112 -13.31 -21.95 -7.59
CA VAL A 112 -13.27 -20.57 -8.10
C VAL A 112 -12.53 -20.58 -9.43
N THR A 113 -13.19 -20.08 -10.47
CA THR A 113 -12.61 -19.97 -11.82
C THR A 113 -11.80 -18.69 -11.95
N SER A 114 -12.35 -17.57 -11.49
CA SER A 114 -11.65 -16.28 -11.50
C SER A 114 -12.24 -15.30 -10.49
N ILE A 115 -11.44 -14.31 -10.13
CA ILE A 115 -11.86 -13.14 -9.36
C ILE A 115 -11.25 -11.93 -10.07
N THR A 116 -12.10 -10.97 -10.44
CA THR A 116 -11.71 -9.73 -11.10
C THR A 116 -12.11 -8.56 -10.23
N VAL A 117 -11.16 -7.69 -9.88
CA VAL A 117 -11.45 -6.38 -9.29
C VAL A 117 -11.80 -5.43 -10.44
N ASN A 118 -13.01 -4.87 -10.40
CA ASN A 118 -13.54 -4.02 -11.46
C ASN A 118 -13.33 -2.54 -11.09
N ASN A 119 -13.71 -1.61 -11.98
CA ASN A 119 -13.83 -0.18 -11.67
C ASN A 119 -12.58 0.51 -11.08
N LEU A 120 -11.39 -0.08 -11.27
CA LEU A 120 -10.11 0.54 -10.96
C LEU A 120 -9.85 1.74 -11.88
N PRO A 121 -9.10 2.76 -11.44
CA PRO A 121 -8.45 2.84 -10.13
C PRO A 121 -9.37 3.27 -8.98
N TYR A 122 -8.99 2.93 -7.75
CA TYR A 122 -9.60 3.44 -6.52
C TYR A 122 -8.69 4.45 -5.84
N SER A 123 -9.27 5.45 -5.16
CA SER A 123 -8.49 6.41 -4.37
C SER A 123 -8.16 5.81 -3.01
N THR A 124 -6.90 5.88 -2.60
CA THR A 124 -6.43 5.46 -1.28
C THR A 124 -5.92 6.65 -0.49
N ALA A 125 -6.14 6.63 0.82
CA ALA A 125 -5.61 7.60 1.76
C ALA A 125 -4.95 6.86 2.91
N VAL A 126 -3.72 7.24 3.24
CA VAL A 126 -2.92 6.68 4.35
C VAL A 126 -2.54 7.82 5.27
N SER A 127 -3.05 7.81 6.50
CA SER A 127 -2.78 8.85 7.49
C SER A 127 -1.63 8.46 8.41
N SER A 128 -0.95 9.47 8.98
CA SER A 128 0.17 9.29 9.92
C SER A 128 -0.17 8.43 11.16
N ASP A 129 -1.45 8.31 11.52
CA ASP A 129 -1.92 7.43 12.59
C ASP A 129 -2.02 5.95 12.16
N GLY A 130 -1.66 5.63 10.92
CA GLY A 130 -1.75 4.30 10.33
C GLY A 130 -3.13 3.95 9.78
N THR A 131 -4.11 4.86 9.79
CA THR A 131 -5.41 4.56 9.17
C THR A 131 -5.30 4.54 7.64
N VAL A 132 -5.96 3.56 7.02
CA VAL A 132 -6.01 3.41 5.56
C VAL A 132 -7.47 3.43 5.11
N ALA A 133 -7.81 4.31 4.16
CA ALA A 133 -9.13 4.36 3.54
C ALA A 133 -9.02 4.10 2.04
N VAL A 134 -9.91 3.29 1.50
CA VAL A 134 -10.04 3.04 0.05
C VAL A 134 -11.43 3.46 -0.39
N THR A 135 -11.52 4.31 -1.40
CA THR A 135 -12.78 4.85 -1.89
C THR A 135 -12.91 4.67 -3.40
N PRO A 136 -14.11 4.37 -3.90
CA PRO A 136 -14.34 4.31 -5.35
C PRO A 136 -14.30 5.71 -5.96
N ALA A 137 -14.13 5.77 -7.27
CA ALA A 137 -14.38 6.99 -8.03
C ALA A 137 -15.84 7.46 -7.84
N SER A 138 -16.07 8.77 -7.92
CA SER A 138 -17.42 9.36 -7.78
C SER A 138 -18.40 8.73 -8.78
N GLY A 139 -19.58 8.34 -8.29
CA GLY A 139 -20.60 7.64 -9.09
C GLY A 139 -20.32 6.16 -9.36
N SER A 140 -19.28 5.58 -8.74
CA SER A 140 -18.90 4.16 -8.87
C SER A 140 -18.96 3.45 -7.51
N ALA A 141 -18.61 2.16 -7.49
CA ALA A 141 -18.45 1.36 -6.28
C ALA A 141 -17.18 0.51 -6.37
N ILE A 142 -16.62 0.15 -5.22
CA ILE A 142 -15.60 -0.89 -5.17
C ILE A 142 -16.29 -2.19 -5.52
N GLN A 143 -15.89 -2.80 -6.65
CA GLN A 143 -16.59 -3.93 -7.24
C GLN A 143 -15.65 -5.10 -7.49
N THR A 144 -16.16 -6.31 -7.27
CA THR A 144 -15.47 -7.55 -7.59
C THR A 144 -16.44 -8.52 -8.25
N THR A 145 -16.02 -9.06 -9.39
CA THR A 145 -16.72 -10.14 -10.09
C THR A 145 -16.03 -11.45 -9.79
N VAL A 146 -16.76 -12.38 -9.19
CA VAL A 146 -16.30 -13.74 -8.89
C VAL A 146 -16.98 -14.71 -9.83
N VAL A 147 -16.20 -15.51 -10.55
CA VAL A 147 -16.72 -16.61 -11.36
C VAL A 147 -16.48 -17.92 -10.61
N LEU A 148 -17.57 -18.57 -10.20
CA LEU A 148 -17.57 -19.84 -9.49
C LEU A 148 -17.85 -20.99 -10.46
N ARG A 149 -17.21 -22.13 -10.25
CA ARG A 149 -17.51 -23.38 -10.94
C ARG A 149 -18.49 -24.20 -10.10
N THR A 150 -19.54 -24.71 -10.72
CA THR A 150 -20.55 -25.58 -10.10
C THR A 150 -20.70 -26.86 -10.91
N LEU A 151 -21.53 -27.80 -10.43
CA LEU A 151 -21.82 -29.03 -11.18
C LEU A 151 -22.54 -28.76 -12.52
N LEU A 152 -23.34 -27.69 -12.58
CA LEU A 152 -24.17 -27.35 -13.75
C LEU A 152 -23.51 -26.31 -14.69
N GLY A 153 -22.27 -25.90 -14.40
CA GLY A 153 -21.55 -24.89 -15.15
C GLY A 153 -21.00 -23.76 -14.28
N SER A 154 -20.68 -22.62 -14.89
CA SER A 154 -20.12 -21.47 -14.19
C SER A 154 -21.20 -20.47 -13.78
N VAL A 155 -21.02 -19.86 -12.61
CA VAL A 155 -21.88 -18.80 -12.09
C VAL A 155 -21.04 -17.54 -11.88
N SER A 156 -21.51 -16.39 -12.36
CA SER A 156 -20.89 -15.09 -12.11
C SER A 156 -21.62 -14.38 -10.95
N CYS A 157 -20.87 -13.90 -9.97
CA CYS A 157 -21.34 -13.18 -8.80
C CYS A 157 -20.66 -11.80 -8.77
N VAL A 158 -21.46 -10.73 -8.77
CA VAL A 158 -20.94 -9.35 -8.65
C VAL A 158 -21.19 -8.86 -7.23
N TYR A 159 -20.13 -8.42 -6.58
CA TYR A 159 -20.11 -7.92 -5.21
C TYR A 159 -19.64 -6.48 -5.18
N GLN A 160 -20.26 -5.65 -4.34
CA GLN A 160 -19.90 -4.24 -4.19
C GLN A 160 -19.74 -3.81 -2.73
N ALA A 161 -18.75 -2.97 -2.46
CA ALA A 161 -18.56 -2.23 -1.22
C ALA A 161 -18.74 -0.73 -1.52
N ALA A 162 -20.00 -0.28 -1.56
CA ALA A 162 -20.31 1.10 -1.94
C ALA A 162 -19.78 2.15 -0.95
N GLY A 163 -19.62 1.79 0.33
CA GLY A 163 -19.10 2.68 1.38
C GLY A 163 -17.58 2.83 1.41
N GLY A 164 -16.84 2.17 0.51
CA GLY A 164 -15.38 2.09 0.59
C GLY A 164 -14.89 0.95 1.49
N LEU A 165 -13.58 0.91 1.72
CA LEU A 165 -12.91 -0.03 2.63
C LEU A 165 -12.08 0.76 3.66
N ALA A 166 -11.94 0.20 4.84
CA ALA A 166 -11.09 0.71 5.91
C ALA A 166 -10.08 -0.35 6.35
N GLY A 167 -8.82 0.06 6.46
CA GLY A 167 -7.71 -0.78 6.88
C GLY A 167 -6.77 -0.04 7.82
N THR A 168 -5.70 -0.73 8.20
CA THR A 168 -4.67 -0.22 9.09
C THR A 168 -3.29 -0.59 8.57
N ALA A 169 -2.37 0.36 8.54
CA ALA A 169 -0.96 0.15 8.32
C ALA A 169 -0.24 -0.16 9.65
N ASP A 170 0.84 -0.94 9.57
CA ASP A 170 1.69 -1.27 10.72
C ASP A 170 3.17 -1.25 10.31
N ASN A 171 3.97 -0.42 10.97
CA ASN A 171 5.38 -0.27 10.68
C ASN A 171 6.24 -1.41 11.27
N ALA A 172 5.71 -2.21 12.20
CA ALA A 172 6.46 -3.32 12.79
C ALA A 172 6.82 -4.40 11.74
N ASP A 173 5.98 -4.55 10.71
CA ASP A 173 6.18 -5.48 9.61
C ASP A 173 5.83 -4.87 8.23
N ASN A 174 5.82 -3.54 8.15
CA ASN A 174 5.52 -2.75 6.96
C ASN A 174 4.28 -3.27 6.22
N SER A 175 3.20 -3.53 6.98
CA SER A 175 2.01 -4.20 6.47
C SER A 175 0.81 -3.28 6.35
N ILE A 176 -0.17 -3.70 5.55
CA ILE A 176 -1.53 -3.15 5.57
C ILE A 176 -2.50 -4.31 5.77
N LYS A 177 -3.48 -4.11 6.64
CA LYS A 177 -4.51 -5.10 6.99
C LYS A 177 -5.91 -4.54 6.78
N PHE A 178 -6.76 -5.35 6.16
CA PHE A 178 -8.20 -5.16 6.06
C PHE A 178 -8.90 -6.34 6.74
N ALA A 179 -9.92 -6.07 7.55
CA ALA A 179 -10.65 -7.10 8.29
C ALA A 179 -12.15 -6.92 8.14
N ASN A 180 -12.85 -8.01 7.78
CA ASN A 180 -14.31 -8.07 7.69
C ASN A 180 -14.95 -6.93 6.89
N GLN A 181 -14.32 -6.56 5.77
CA GLN A 181 -14.86 -5.54 4.87
C GLN A 181 -16.09 -6.07 4.16
N GLN A 182 -17.24 -5.45 4.36
CA GLN A 182 -18.49 -5.97 3.81
C GLN A 182 -18.65 -5.60 2.34
N PHE A 183 -18.98 -6.62 1.55
CA PHE A 183 -19.46 -6.52 0.20
C PHE A 183 -20.88 -7.09 0.11
N SER A 184 -21.76 -6.41 -0.61
CA SER A 184 -23.11 -6.89 -0.92
C SER A 184 -23.16 -7.42 -2.34
N ARG A 185 -23.82 -8.57 -2.55
CA ARG A 185 -24.06 -9.09 -3.90
C ARG A 185 -25.08 -8.20 -4.60
N THR A 186 -24.69 -7.65 -5.74
CA THR A 186 -25.58 -6.83 -6.59
C THR A 186 -26.10 -7.58 -7.80
N SER A 187 -25.40 -8.64 -8.24
CA SER A 187 -25.85 -9.51 -9.33
C SER A 187 -25.31 -10.93 -9.15
N GLY A 188 -26.01 -11.91 -9.72
CA GLY A 188 -25.59 -13.32 -9.74
C GLY A 188 -26.69 -14.29 -9.26
N SER A 189 -26.38 -15.59 -9.33
CA SER A 189 -27.28 -16.68 -8.90
C SER A 189 -27.46 -16.71 -7.39
N SER A 190 -28.52 -17.36 -6.91
CA SER A 190 -28.77 -17.66 -5.49
C SER A 190 -27.66 -18.49 -4.83
N LEU A 191 -26.83 -19.19 -5.62
CA LEU A 191 -25.63 -19.90 -5.15
C LEU A 191 -24.51 -18.97 -4.69
N CYS A 192 -24.53 -17.71 -5.14
CA CYS A 192 -23.67 -16.67 -4.59
C CYS A 192 -24.21 -16.26 -3.20
N PRO A 193 -23.40 -16.20 -2.14
CA PRO A 193 -23.81 -15.57 -0.90
C PRO A 193 -24.38 -14.15 -1.12
N ALA A 194 -25.37 -13.74 -0.33
CA ALA A 194 -25.93 -12.39 -0.43
C ALA A 194 -24.93 -11.30 0.02
N SER A 195 -23.99 -11.68 0.89
CA SER A 195 -22.92 -10.82 1.37
C SER A 195 -21.59 -11.58 1.36
N GLY A 196 -20.50 -10.83 1.28
CA GLY A 196 -19.14 -11.29 1.47
C GLY A 196 -18.40 -10.39 2.45
N PHE A 197 -17.60 -10.97 3.33
CA PHE A 197 -16.79 -10.28 4.33
C PHE A 197 -15.33 -10.54 3.99
N TRP A 198 -14.69 -9.52 3.41
CA TRP A 198 -13.33 -9.61 2.90
C TRP A 198 -12.29 -9.30 3.98
N THR A 199 -11.27 -10.15 4.08
CA THR A 199 -10.14 -9.97 4.98
C THR A 199 -8.86 -10.31 4.22
N ALA A 200 -7.83 -9.48 4.36
CA ALA A 200 -6.51 -9.73 3.82
C ALA A 200 -5.45 -8.94 4.61
N LYS A 201 -4.22 -9.46 4.64
CA LYS A 201 -3.04 -8.75 5.12
C LYS A 201 -1.97 -8.81 4.04
N TYR A 202 -1.37 -7.67 3.73
CA TYR A 202 -0.32 -7.53 2.73
C TYR A 202 0.96 -7.07 3.41
N SER A 203 2.08 -7.72 3.13
CA SER A 203 3.39 -7.40 3.73
C SER A 203 4.54 -8.06 2.97
N PRO A 204 5.72 -7.40 2.89
CA PRO A 204 5.89 -5.97 3.12
C PRO A 204 5.25 -5.16 1.99
N VAL A 205 4.74 -3.97 2.32
CA VAL A 205 4.45 -2.93 1.32
C VAL A 205 5.78 -2.29 0.94
N THR A 206 6.05 -2.21 -0.36
CA THR A 206 7.33 -1.73 -0.86
C THR A 206 7.18 -0.66 -1.93
N ALA A 207 8.11 0.29 -1.93
CA ALA A 207 8.35 1.26 -2.99
C ALA A 207 9.78 1.04 -3.50
N ASP A 208 9.95 0.82 -4.80
CA ASP A 208 11.26 0.52 -5.40
C ASP A 208 12.05 -0.60 -4.69
N GLY A 209 11.32 -1.61 -4.19
CA GLY A 209 11.88 -2.75 -3.46
C GLY A 209 12.26 -2.48 -2.00
N GLN A 210 12.07 -1.26 -1.50
CA GLN A 210 12.29 -0.90 -0.09
C GLN A 210 10.97 -0.90 0.69
N PRO A 211 10.94 -1.43 1.93
CA PRO A 211 9.74 -1.39 2.77
C PRO A 211 9.28 0.05 3.05
N VAL A 212 7.97 0.28 2.91
CA VAL A 212 7.33 1.57 3.18
C VAL A 212 7.00 1.68 4.67
N THR A 213 7.30 2.84 5.25
CA THR A 213 6.96 3.23 6.63
C THR A 213 5.99 4.40 6.59
N VAL A 214 5.01 4.39 7.49
CA VAL A 214 4.03 5.48 7.69
C VAL A 214 4.44 6.31 8.91
N ASN A 215 4.72 7.60 8.73
CA ASN A 215 5.19 8.53 9.78
C ASN A 215 4.10 9.49 10.23
#